data_AF-A0A183FXR2-F1
#
_entry.id   AF-A0A183FXR2-F1
#
_cell.length_a   1.000
_cell.length_b   1.000
_cell.length_c   1.000
_cell.angle_alpha   90.00
_cell.angle_beta   90.00
_cell.angle_gamma   90.00
#
_symmetry.space_group_name_H-M   'P 1'
#
loop_
_entity.id
_entity.type
_entity.pdbx_description
1 polymer ?
#
loop_
_entity_poly.entity_id
_entity_poly.type
_entity_poly.pdbx_seq_one_letter_code
_entity_poly.pdbx_strand_id
1 'polypeptide(L)'
;MQAAGRIHVRLDFSQTLRYFLVSYSDYLHFALLLYRFSQASTTYFAVLHEPSTNAKSVTELRKSSQLIEKSVFLRYGDADPLTIFSAFAHSDGITVIIASYGFFMRRIFCRVFHAKRHEILPAAQSLIFPEYMVRCPADDRARFVALSLNADDLVSSKEMKPKKAFLSVCLAPLWGNTPKWLLLIEFIEYYKLQGADRFYVYKQAADNLTEAVLENYIRDGVLEVVNIGDTTNCLKRHRCRHEMQLQDCVVRTRGLTAWTATVDLDERIVINSGRTIRNYIDKAKHGELRFRCRWVLRSNEIPDSSRLPMDEWHNTSHVAPLNHTTKSIVQPTKVESMSVHQVLRFAPGAGVLLVPPEDAAVRHYRFTKGWSFFLKEAESFGSFEDTYLATDLLYSLVEKNAVINRKIGPKQRCL
;
A
#
# COMPACT_ATOMS: atom_id res chain seq x y z
N MET A 1 25.68 -70.73 -6.35
CA MET A 1 26.66 -69.66 -6.06
C MET A 1 26.73 -68.77 -7.30
N GLN A 2 26.19 -67.54 -7.19
CA GLN A 2 26.93 -66.27 -7.35
C GLN A 2 27.41 -66.01 -8.80
N ALA A 3 27.23 -64.85 -9.44
CA ALA A 3 26.58 -63.59 -9.10
C ALA A 3 26.33 -62.84 -10.43
N ALA A 4 25.14 -62.27 -10.61
CA ALA A 4 24.85 -61.35 -11.71
C ALA A 4 25.05 -59.91 -11.20
N GLY A 5 26.15 -59.27 -11.57
CA GLY A 5 26.38 -57.84 -11.33
C GLY A 5 25.70 -56.99 -12.40
N ARG A 6 24.55 -56.40 -12.08
CA ARG A 6 24.00 -55.25 -12.81
C ARG A 6 24.54 -53.97 -12.18
N ILE A 7 25.32 -53.21 -12.94
CA ILE A 7 25.56 -51.80 -12.63
C ILE A 7 24.31 -51.03 -13.09
N HIS A 8 23.41 -50.73 -12.15
CA HIS A 8 22.35 -49.76 -12.37
C HIS A 8 22.90 -48.36 -12.07
N VAL A 9 23.00 -47.53 -13.11
CA VAL A 9 23.18 -46.08 -12.95
C VAL A 9 21.92 -45.53 -12.28
N ARG A 10 22.05 -45.12 -11.02
CA ARG A 10 20.99 -44.46 -10.26
C ARG A 10 21.11 -42.96 -10.54
N LEU A 11 20.22 -42.44 -11.37
CA LEU A 11 19.98 -40.98 -11.47
C LEU A 11 19.16 -40.59 -10.24
N ASP A 12 19.76 -39.83 -9.33
CA ASP A 12 19.07 -39.22 -8.20
C ASP A 12 18.38 -37.92 -8.68
N PHE A 13 17.08 -38.04 -8.99
CA PHE A 13 16.19 -36.89 -9.17
C PHE A 13 15.51 -36.64 -7.82
N SER A 14 16.03 -35.70 -7.02
CA SER A 14 15.29 -35.19 -5.87
C SER A 14 15.28 -33.65 -5.84
N GLN A 15 14.05 -33.14 -5.67
CA GLN A 15 13.68 -31.77 -5.27
C GLN A 15 13.76 -30.61 -6.27
N THR A 16 12.99 -30.65 -7.37
CA THR A 16 12.51 -29.39 -7.99
C THR A 16 11.23 -29.52 -8.84
N LEU A 17 10.19 -30.26 -8.40
CA LEU A 17 8.92 -30.31 -9.16
C LEU A 17 7.75 -30.83 -8.33
N ARG A 18 7.40 -30.14 -7.26
CA ARG A 18 6.04 -30.13 -6.69
C ARG A 18 5.77 -28.72 -6.18
N TYR A 19 4.50 -28.33 -6.14
CA TYR A 19 3.98 -26.98 -5.89
C TYR A 19 3.95 -26.09 -7.14
N PHE A 20 2.91 -26.26 -7.95
CA PHE A 20 2.04 -25.18 -8.48
C PHE A 20 0.99 -25.78 -9.40
N LEU A 21 0.08 -26.57 -8.81
CA LEU A 21 -1.21 -26.92 -9.40
C LEU A 21 -2.21 -27.05 -8.26
N VAL A 22 -2.88 -25.95 -7.90
CA VAL A 22 -4.19 -26.02 -7.24
C VAL A 22 -5.11 -25.16 -8.09
N SER A 23 -5.96 -25.86 -8.83
CA SER A 23 -6.91 -25.37 -9.81
C SER A 23 -8.15 -24.79 -9.12
N TYR A 24 -8.83 -23.89 -9.83
CA TYR A 24 -10.06 -23.15 -9.58
C TYR A 24 -11.28 -23.94 -9.01
N SER A 25 -11.16 -25.25 -8.81
CA SER A 25 -12.24 -26.17 -8.42
C SER A 25 -12.55 -26.16 -6.92
N ASP A 26 -11.57 -25.86 -6.04
CA ASP A 26 -11.76 -25.98 -4.60
C ASP A 26 -12.56 -24.82 -3.98
N TYR A 27 -12.63 -23.67 -4.68
CA TYR A 27 -13.43 -22.52 -4.25
C TYR A 27 -14.94 -22.73 -4.41
N LEU A 28 -15.38 -23.54 -5.38
CA LEU A 28 -16.81 -23.77 -5.61
C LEU A 28 -17.43 -24.71 -4.55
N HIS A 29 -16.64 -25.66 -4.04
CA HIS A 29 -17.08 -26.59 -3.01
C HIS A 29 -17.25 -25.94 -1.63
N PHE A 30 -16.43 -24.93 -1.31
CA PHE A 30 -16.54 -24.19 -0.04
C PHE A 30 -17.73 -23.19 -0.04
N ALA A 31 -18.04 -22.59 -1.19
CA ALA A 31 -19.18 -21.67 -1.34
C ALA A 31 -20.54 -22.39 -1.26
N LEU A 32 -20.65 -23.62 -1.77
CA LEU A 32 -21.87 -24.42 -1.69
C LEU A 32 -22.16 -24.96 -0.28
N LEU A 33 -21.11 -25.17 0.53
CA LEU A 33 -21.28 -25.58 1.93
C LEU A 33 -21.83 -24.44 2.80
N LEU A 34 -21.40 -23.20 2.57
CA LEU A 34 -21.90 -22.03 3.31
C LEU A 34 -23.34 -21.65 2.92
N TYR A 35 -23.74 -21.91 1.66
CA TYR A 35 -25.12 -21.66 1.21
C TYR A 35 -26.14 -22.64 1.80
N ARG A 36 -25.73 -23.86 2.16
CA ARG A 36 -26.63 -24.84 2.80
C ARG A 36 -26.82 -24.64 4.31
N PHE A 37 -25.98 -23.85 4.97
CA PHE A 37 -26.10 -23.58 6.40
C PHE A 37 -26.99 -22.38 6.76
N SER A 38 -27.48 -21.59 5.78
CA SER A 38 -28.30 -20.39 6.06
C SER A 38 -29.82 -20.59 5.94
N GLN A 39 -30.32 -21.83 5.81
CA GLN A 39 -31.76 -22.12 5.69
C GLN A 39 -32.30 -23.01 6.82
N ALA A 40 -31.97 -22.68 8.07
CA ALA A 40 -32.68 -23.27 9.20
C ALA A 40 -32.97 -22.22 10.29
N SER A 41 -34.26 -22.10 10.59
CA SER A 41 -34.87 -21.62 11.85
C SER A 41 -35.18 -20.11 12.01
N THR A 42 -36.33 -19.73 11.44
CA THR A 42 -37.56 -19.18 12.06
C THR A 42 -37.49 -18.27 13.33
N THR A 43 -38.01 -17.04 13.14
CA THR A 43 -38.82 -16.12 14.03
C THR A 43 -38.36 -15.71 15.43
N TYR A 44 -38.39 -14.38 15.70
CA TYR A 44 -39.33 -13.71 16.63
C TYR A 44 -39.46 -12.19 16.31
N PHE A 45 -40.63 -11.63 16.62
CA PHE A 45 -41.16 -10.27 16.34
C PHE A 45 -40.66 -9.17 17.29
N ALA A 46 -40.69 -7.89 16.85
CA ALA A 46 -41.35 -6.77 17.57
C ALA A 46 -41.37 -5.44 16.79
N VAL A 47 -42.59 -5.06 16.35
CA VAL A 47 -43.25 -3.74 16.30
C VAL A 47 -42.38 -2.46 16.25
N LEU A 48 -42.47 -1.71 15.14
CA LEU A 48 -42.14 -0.28 15.08
C LEU A 48 -43.44 0.53 15.11
N HIS A 49 -43.59 1.36 16.14
CA HIS A 49 -44.57 2.44 16.18
C HIS A 49 -44.14 3.57 15.23
N GLU A 50 -45.04 4.02 14.36
CA GLU A 50 -45.04 5.41 13.88
C GLU A 50 -45.64 6.32 14.96
N PRO A 51 -45.16 7.58 15.04
CA PRO A 51 -46.10 8.66 14.72
C PRO A 51 -45.50 9.82 13.89
N SER A 52 -46.27 10.16 12.86
CA SER A 52 -46.67 11.48 12.35
C SER A 52 -45.76 12.71 12.52
N THR A 53 -45.37 13.24 11.35
CA THR A 53 -45.47 14.65 10.91
C THR A 53 -45.17 15.78 11.90
N ASN A 54 -43.97 16.35 11.75
CA ASN A 54 -43.85 17.81 11.60
C ASN A 54 -42.57 18.14 10.83
N ALA A 55 -42.71 18.32 9.51
CA ALA A 55 -41.63 18.74 8.63
C ALA A 55 -41.34 20.22 8.84
N LYS A 56 -40.27 20.53 9.58
CA LYS A 56 -39.61 21.83 9.54
C LYS A 56 -38.20 21.65 8.96
N SER A 57 -38.05 22.17 7.75
CA SER A 57 -36.83 22.49 6.98
C SER A 57 -35.60 21.58 7.16
N VAL A 58 -35.41 20.68 6.20
CA VAL A 58 -34.21 19.83 5.97
C VAL A 58 -33.06 20.64 5.34
N THR A 59 -32.82 21.87 5.81
CA THR A 59 -31.90 22.79 5.14
C THR A 59 -31.03 23.59 6.12
N GLU A 60 -30.42 22.92 7.09
CA GLU A 60 -29.18 23.35 7.75
C GLU A 60 -28.76 22.30 8.78
N LEU A 61 -27.97 21.30 8.39
CA LEU A 61 -27.15 20.46 9.29
C LEU A 61 -26.24 19.54 8.44
N ARG A 62 -25.46 20.14 7.52
CA ARG A 62 -24.24 19.50 7.00
C ARG A 62 -23.04 20.17 7.65
N LYS A 63 -22.85 19.94 8.95
CA LYS A 63 -21.54 20.13 9.57
C LYS A 63 -20.66 18.98 9.08
N SER A 64 -19.76 19.33 8.17
CA SER A 64 -18.67 18.49 7.67
C SER A 64 -17.98 17.75 8.81
N SER A 65 -17.61 16.49 8.61
CA SER A 65 -16.71 15.76 9.52
C SER A 65 -15.48 16.61 9.86
N GLN A 66 -15.23 16.80 11.15
CA GLN A 66 -14.07 17.54 11.63
C GLN A 66 -13.08 16.55 12.22
N LEU A 67 -11.91 16.43 11.58
CA LEU A 67 -10.83 15.56 12.03
C LEU A 67 -10.36 15.99 13.42
N ILE A 68 -10.23 15.01 14.31
CA ILE A 68 -9.74 15.18 15.68
C ILE A 68 -8.34 14.60 15.67
N GLU A 69 -7.35 15.48 15.54
CA GLU A 69 -5.97 15.10 15.31
C GLU A 69 -5.28 14.78 16.66
N LYS A 70 -4.81 13.53 16.84
CA LYS A 70 -3.61 13.12 17.65
C LYS A 70 -3.79 12.72 19.11
N SER A 71 -2.77 11.98 19.54
CA SER A 71 -2.79 10.90 20.52
C SER A 71 -1.39 10.55 21.05
N VAL A 72 -1.34 9.84 22.18
CA VAL A 72 -0.16 9.75 23.06
C VAL A 72 0.38 8.33 23.22
N PHE A 73 1.69 8.27 23.46
CA PHE A 73 2.48 7.07 23.82
C PHE A 73 2.24 6.61 25.26
N LEU A 74 1.87 5.34 25.45
CA LEU A 74 2.01 4.66 26.74
C LEU A 74 2.61 3.25 26.51
N ARG A 75 3.67 2.94 27.26
CA ARG A 75 4.37 1.63 27.24
C ARG A 75 3.86 0.74 28.38
N TYR A 76 3.81 -0.58 28.15
CA TYR A 76 3.87 -1.58 29.21
C TYR A 76 4.57 -2.86 28.72
N GLY A 77 5.68 -3.24 29.35
CA GLY A 77 6.33 -4.56 29.15
C GLY A 77 6.70 -4.92 27.70
N ASP A 78 6.64 -6.22 27.39
CA ASP A 78 6.99 -6.84 26.09
C ASP A 78 5.89 -6.72 25.01
N ALA A 79 4.78 -6.01 25.28
CA ALA A 79 3.73 -5.75 24.30
C ALA A 79 4.04 -4.51 23.46
N ASP A 80 3.57 -4.49 22.21
CA ASP A 80 3.72 -3.32 21.33
C ASP A 80 3.21 -2.05 22.03
N PRO A 81 3.93 -0.92 21.95
CA PRO A 81 3.50 0.33 22.56
C PRO A 81 2.12 0.71 22.00
N LEU A 82 1.17 1.03 22.88
CA LEU A 82 -0.16 1.49 22.48
C LEU A 82 0.00 2.80 21.70
N THR A 83 -0.22 2.72 20.39
CA THR A 83 0.04 3.76 19.42
C THR A 83 -1.23 3.96 18.65
N ILE A 84 -1.78 5.17 18.68
CA ILE A 84 -2.87 5.52 17.80
C ILE A 84 -2.31 5.77 16.41
N PHE A 85 -2.95 5.15 15.43
CA PHE A 85 -2.70 5.27 14.02
C PHE A 85 -3.45 6.47 13.41
N SER A 86 -4.74 6.62 13.74
CA SER A 86 -5.59 7.72 13.25
C SER A 86 -6.85 7.86 14.10
N ALA A 87 -7.58 8.98 13.94
CA ALA A 87 -8.88 9.14 14.56
C ALA A 87 -9.82 9.94 13.66
N PHE A 88 -11.09 9.55 13.62
CA PHE A 88 -12.10 10.11 12.73
C PHE A 88 -13.35 10.47 13.52
N ALA A 89 -13.79 11.72 13.44
CA ALA A 89 -15.07 12.13 14.01
C ALA A 89 -16.20 11.91 13.01
N HIS A 90 -17.24 11.23 13.46
CA HIS A 90 -18.51 11.03 12.79
C HIS A 90 -19.65 11.53 13.69
N SER A 91 -20.87 11.62 13.17
CA SER A 91 -22.03 12.08 13.94
C SER A 91 -22.38 11.17 15.14
N ASP A 92 -21.97 9.90 15.09
CA ASP A 92 -22.26 8.86 16.07
C ASP A 92 -21.09 8.54 17.01
N GLY A 93 -19.90 9.14 16.80
CA GLY A 93 -18.72 8.84 17.61
C GLY A 93 -17.41 9.27 16.99
N ILE A 94 -16.33 9.12 17.77
CA ILE A 94 -14.97 9.23 17.27
C ILE A 94 -14.41 7.82 17.13
N THR A 95 -14.03 7.42 15.92
CA THR A 95 -13.37 6.15 15.68
C THR A 95 -11.87 6.36 15.69
N VAL A 96 -11.18 5.76 16.66
CA VAL A 96 -9.73 5.78 16.78
C VAL A 96 -9.18 4.44 16.28
N ILE A 97 -8.22 4.49 15.38
CA ILE A 97 -7.47 3.32 14.92
C ILE A 97 -6.15 3.27 15.67
N ILE A 98 -5.74 2.10 16.16
CA ILE A 98 -4.44 1.87 16.79
C ILE A 98 -3.53 1.06 15.86
N ALA A 99 -2.22 1.29 15.92
CA ALA A 99 -1.18 0.55 15.22
C ALA A 99 -0.60 -0.59 16.08
N SER A 100 -1.22 -0.89 17.23
CA SER A 100 -0.71 -1.84 18.22
C SER A 100 -1.52 -3.13 18.18
N TYR A 101 -0.84 -4.26 17.98
CA TYR A 101 -1.45 -5.58 17.95
C TYR A 101 -1.50 -6.22 19.34
N GLY A 102 -2.39 -7.19 19.56
CA GLY A 102 -2.50 -7.91 20.84
C GLY A 102 -3.33 -7.19 21.92
N PHE A 103 -4.07 -6.15 21.52
CA PHE A 103 -4.97 -5.41 22.39
C PHE A 103 -6.45 -5.71 22.15
N PHE A 104 -6.80 -6.69 21.31
CA PHE A 104 -8.19 -7.10 21.08
C PHE A 104 -8.94 -7.34 22.40
N MET A 105 -10.13 -6.74 22.53
CA MET A 105 -10.98 -6.78 23.73
C MET A 105 -10.33 -6.23 25.01
N ARG A 106 -9.15 -5.59 24.93
CA ARG A 106 -8.57 -4.90 26.08
C ARG A 106 -9.33 -3.61 26.37
N ARG A 107 -9.51 -3.36 27.66
CA ARG A 107 -10.03 -2.10 28.19
C ARG A 107 -9.04 -0.98 27.94
N ILE A 108 -9.56 0.16 27.53
CA ILE A 108 -8.82 1.39 27.26
C ILE A 108 -9.67 2.60 27.64
N PHE A 109 -9.08 3.78 27.73
CA PHE A 109 -9.76 5.02 28.04
C PHE A 109 -9.55 6.04 26.92
N CYS A 110 -10.65 6.57 26.41
CA CYS A 110 -10.67 7.68 25.47
C CYS A 110 -10.54 9.01 26.21
N ARG A 111 -9.59 9.84 25.78
CA ARG A 111 -9.32 11.18 26.31
C ARG A 111 -9.58 12.18 25.18
N VAL A 112 -10.62 12.98 25.28
CA VAL A 112 -11.05 13.88 24.19
C VAL A 112 -10.75 15.33 24.58
N PHE A 113 -10.07 16.08 23.71
CA PHE A 113 -9.60 17.43 24.01
C PHE A 113 -10.09 18.46 22.99
N HIS A 114 -10.29 19.69 23.44
CA HIS A 114 -10.60 20.83 22.56
C HIS A 114 -9.34 21.47 21.98
N ALA A 115 -9.49 22.52 21.15
CA ALA A 115 -8.38 23.24 20.49
C ALA A 115 -7.23 23.68 21.42
N LYS A 116 -7.53 24.14 22.64
CA LYS A 116 -6.52 24.58 23.63
C LYS A 116 -5.96 23.45 24.51
N ARG A 117 -6.17 22.17 24.12
CA ARG A 117 -5.64 20.96 24.80
C ARG A 117 -6.10 20.74 26.25
N HIS A 118 -7.30 21.20 26.63
CA HIS A 118 -7.97 20.73 27.84
C HIS A 118 -8.95 19.61 27.49
N GLU A 119 -9.10 18.67 28.41
CA GLU A 119 -10.06 17.58 28.29
C GLU A 119 -11.48 18.14 28.32
N ILE A 120 -12.29 17.66 27.39
CA ILE A 120 -13.69 18.04 27.24
C ILE A 120 -14.56 17.22 28.18
N LEU A 121 -14.20 15.95 28.37
CA LEU A 121 -14.91 14.96 29.17
C LEU A 121 -13.91 14.20 30.03
N PRO A 122 -14.33 13.67 31.20
CA PRO A 122 -13.54 12.68 31.92
C PRO A 122 -13.18 11.49 31.03
N ALA A 123 -12.06 10.83 31.32
CA ALA A 123 -11.58 9.66 30.60
C ALA A 123 -12.69 8.61 30.43
N ALA A 124 -13.14 8.40 29.19
CA ALA A 124 -14.27 7.54 28.89
C ALA A 124 -13.78 6.12 28.60
N GLN A 125 -14.29 5.13 29.34
CA GLN A 125 -13.91 3.74 29.11
C GLN A 125 -14.42 3.26 27.75
N SER A 126 -13.56 2.54 27.03
CA SER A 126 -13.89 1.86 25.78
C SER A 126 -13.16 0.52 25.68
N LEU A 127 -13.42 -0.19 24.60
CA LEU A 127 -12.80 -1.45 24.24
C LEU A 127 -12.16 -1.34 22.87
N ILE A 128 -11.06 -2.06 22.68
CA ILE A 128 -10.49 -2.25 21.35
C ILE A 128 -11.29 -3.34 20.65
N PHE A 129 -12.28 -2.90 19.87
CA PHE A 129 -13.15 -3.75 19.09
C PHE A 129 -13.74 -3.01 17.87
N PRO A 130 -13.66 -3.60 16.66
CA PRO A 130 -12.86 -4.78 16.28
C PRO A 130 -11.36 -4.55 16.51
N GLU A 131 -10.52 -5.57 16.27
CA GLU A 131 -9.06 -5.42 16.44
C GLU A 131 -8.56 -4.15 15.74
N TYR A 132 -7.65 -3.43 16.40
CA TYR A 132 -7.14 -2.12 16.00
C TYR A 132 -8.11 -0.92 16.07
N MET A 133 -9.35 -1.09 16.51
CA MET A 133 -10.35 0.00 16.53
C MET A 133 -10.85 0.30 17.93
N VAL A 134 -10.98 1.58 18.28
CA VAL A 134 -11.62 2.05 19.52
C VAL A 134 -12.69 3.06 19.16
N ARG A 135 -13.89 2.87 19.72
CA ARG A 135 -14.99 3.85 19.64
C ARG A 135 -14.91 4.76 20.85
N CYS A 136 -14.69 6.04 20.61
CA CYS A 136 -14.66 7.10 21.61
C CYS A 136 -15.92 7.99 21.50
N PRO A 137 -16.34 8.64 22.59
CA PRO A 137 -17.51 9.52 22.58
C PRO A 137 -17.37 10.67 21.57
N ALA A 138 -18.46 11.02 20.88
CA ALA A 138 -18.52 12.20 20.04
C ALA A 138 -18.63 13.49 20.88
N ASP A 139 -17.94 14.55 20.45
CA ASP A 139 -18.18 15.92 20.91
C ASP A 139 -17.80 16.91 19.79
N ASP A 140 -18.70 17.84 19.49
CA ASP A 140 -18.53 18.85 18.42
C ASP A 140 -17.33 19.79 18.62
N ARG A 141 -16.85 19.93 19.87
CA ARG A 141 -15.70 20.77 20.22
C ARG A 141 -14.39 20.01 20.16
N ALA A 142 -14.44 18.70 19.95
CA ALA A 142 -13.26 17.85 19.96
C ALA A 142 -12.32 18.21 18.81
N ARG A 143 -11.03 18.26 19.13
CA ARG A 143 -9.91 18.58 18.24
C ARG A 143 -8.74 17.63 18.37
N PHE A 144 -8.57 16.99 19.52
CA PHE A 144 -7.57 15.92 19.75
C PHE A 144 -8.22 14.75 20.50
N VAL A 145 -7.71 13.53 20.28
CA VAL A 145 -8.14 12.33 21.01
C VAL A 145 -6.95 11.45 21.32
N ALA A 146 -6.76 11.15 22.59
CA ALA A 146 -5.77 10.20 23.05
C ALA A 146 -6.45 8.94 23.60
N LEU A 147 -5.68 7.86 23.64
CA LEU A 147 -6.06 6.64 24.33
C LEU A 147 -5.09 6.42 25.49
N SER A 148 -5.61 6.06 26.65
CA SER A 148 -4.85 5.71 27.84
C SER A 148 -5.25 4.37 28.41
N LEU A 149 -4.36 3.71 29.15
CA LEU A 149 -4.65 2.40 29.76
C LEU A 149 -5.39 2.58 31.09
N ASN A 150 -5.12 3.69 31.78
CA ASN A 150 -5.81 4.15 32.97
C ASN A 150 -6.41 5.54 32.74
N ALA A 151 -7.37 5.91 33.58
CA ALA A 151 -8.07 7.18 33.48
C ALA A 151 -7.16 8.40 33.78
N ASP A 152 -6.09 8.18 34.54
CA ASP A 152 -5.19 9.19 35.11
C ASP A 152 -3.80 9.23 34.45
N ASP A 153 -3.54 8.39 33.45
CA ASP A 153 -2.26 8.39 32.75
C ASP A 153 -1.94 9.77 32.16
N LEU A 154 -0.66 10.15 32.21
CA LEU A 154 -0.16 11.40 31.64
C LEU A 154 -0.19 11.36 30.11
N VAL A 155 -0.81 12.39 29.53
CA VAL A 155 -1.03 12.51 28.09
C VAL A 155 0.01 13.47 27.48
N SER A 156 1.10 12.97 26.87
CA SER A 156 2.12 13.79 26.17
C SER A 156 1.81 14.07 24.69
N SER A 157 1.76 15.35 24.30
CA SER A 157 1.33 15.76 22.95
C SER A 157 2.46 15.81 21.92
N LYS A 158 2.28 15.21 20.73
CA LYS A 158 3.05 15.53 19.52
C LYS A 158 2.11 15.85 18.36
N GLU A 159 2.38 16.96 17.67
CA GLU A 159 1.55 17.43 16.55
C GLU A 159 1.94 16.78 15.19
N MET A 160 1.03 16.11 14.48
CA MET A 160 1.19 15.63 13.09
C MET A 160 -0.03 16.00 12.24
N LYS A 161 0.09 17.03 11.40
CA LYS A 161 -0.98 17.48 10.49
C LYS A 161 -1.01 16.59 9.22
N PRO A 162 -2.10 15.90 8.87
CA PRO A 162 -2.21 15.27 7.57
C PRO A 162 -2.48 16.35 6.50
N LYS A 163 -1.63 16.41 5.47
CA LYS A 163 -1.92 17.17 4.26
C LYS A 163 -2.66 16.25 3.30
N LYS A 164 -3.83 16.68 2.83
CA LYS A 164 -4.52 16.00 1.72
C LYS A 164 -3.59 15.95 0.52
N ALA A 165 -3.52 14.79 -0.12
CA ALA A 165 -2.85 14.57 -1.38
C ALA A 165 -3.89 14.34 -2.47
N PHE A 166 -3.52 14.58 -3.72
CA PHE A 166 -4.32 14.11 -4.85
C PHE A 166 -3.89 12.71 -5.26
N LEU A 167 -2.56 12.50 -5.40
CA LEU A 167 -1.98 11.22 -5.78
C LEU A 167 -0.92 10.81 -4.75
N SER A 168 -1.15 9.66 -4.13
CA SER A 168 -0.17 8.96 -3.29
C SER A 168 0.40 7.75 -4.02
N VAL A 169 1.64 7.41 -3.75
CA VAL A 169 2.31 6.22 -4.31
C VAL A 169 2.77 5.32 -3.18
N CYS A 170 2.29 4.09 -3.15
CA CYS A 170 2.76 3.05 -2.25
C CYS A 170 3.73 2.13 -2.98
N LEU A 171 4.95 2.10 -2.47
CA LEU A 171 6.01 1.23 -2.94
C LEU A 171 5.92 -0.13 -2.24
N ALA A 172 5.99 -1.21 -3.02
CA ALA A 172 6.11 -2.56 -2.49
C ALA A 172 7.30 -2.69 -1.51
N PRO A 173 7.24 -3.62 -0.53
CA PRO A 173 8.23 -3.66 0.55
C PRO A 173 9.69 -3.75 0.09
N LEU A 174 10.51 -2.81 0.54
CA LEU A 174 11.96 -2.91 0.50
C LEU A 174 12.44 -4.00 1.46
N TRP A 175 13.31 -4.87 0.96
CA TRP A 175 13.85 -5.98 1.72
C TRP A 175 15.29 -6.26 1.32
N GLY A 176 16.04 -6.85 2.25
CA GLY A 176 17.45 -7.19 2.07
C GLY A 176 18.37 -5.98 1.90
N ASN A 177 19.67 -6.24 1.94
CA ASN A 177 20.70 -5.19 2.03
C ASN A 177 21.37 -4.88 0.69
N THR A 178 20.84 -5.40 -0.44
CA THR A 178 21.30 -4.97 -1.76
C THR A 178 21.04 -3.48 -1.92
N PRO A 179 22.03 -2.68 -2.38
CA PRO A 179 21.87 -1.25 -2.62
C PRO A 179 20.67 -0.96 -3.54
N LYS A 180 19.74 -0.12 -3.06
CA LYS A 180 18.54 0.31 -3.80
C LYS A 180 18.46 1.82 -3.98
N TRP A 181 19.43 2.55 -3.45
CA TRP A 181 19.47 4.01 -3.40
C TRP A 181 19.20 4.65 -4.77
N LEU A 182 19.87 4.19 -5.84
CA LEU A 182 19.72 4.79 -7.17
C LEU A 182 18.31 4.56 -7.74
N LEU A 183 17.79 3.33 -7.64
CA LEU A 183 16.42 3.00 -8.06
C LEU A 183 15.38 3.80 -7.27
N LEU A 184 15.62 4.00 -5.98
CA LEU A 184 14.69 4.68 -5.10
C LEU A 184 14.63 6.18 -5.41
N ILE A 185 15.77 6.82 -5.69
CA ILE A 185 15.79 8.22 -6.14
C ILE A 185 15.07 8.33 -7.48
N GLU A 186 15.39 7.44 -8.44
CA GLU A 186 14.74 7.43 -9.75
C GLU A 186 13.22 7.26 -9.63
N PHE A 187 12.76 6.32 -8.80
CA PHE A 187 11.36 6.04 -8.53
C PHE A 187 10.64 7.27 -7.97
N ILE A 188 11.16 7.86 -6.89
CA ILE A 188 10.51 8.98 -6.21
C ILE A 188 10.45 10.21 -7.12
N GLU A 189 11.56 10.56 -7.78
CA GLU A 189 11.59 11.74 -8.65
C GLU A 189 10.75 11.55 -9.92
N TYR A 190 10.68 10.33 -10.47
CA TYR A 190 9.79 10.02 -11.59
C TYR A 190 8.33 10.27 -11.20
N TYR A 191 7.84 9.67 -10.11
CA TYR A 191 6.44 9.83 -9.72
C TYR A 191 6.12 11.26 -9.26
N LYS A 192 7.08 12.01 -8.70
CA LYS A 192 6.92 13.45 -8.44
C LYS A 192 6.70 14.23 -9.73
N LEU A 193 7.50 13.97 -10.77
CA LEU A 193 7.29 14.57 -12.10
C LEU A 193 5.93 14.17 -12.71
N GLN A 194 5.42 12.99 -12.38
CA GLN A 194 4.08 12.52 -12.77
C GLN A 194 2.94 13.08 -11.89
N GLY A 195 3.25 13.93 -10.91
CA GLY A 195 2.27 14.64 -10.08
C GLY A 195 1.87 13.95 -8.77
N ALA A 196 2.69 13.01 -8.29
CA ALA A 196 2.54 12.43 -6.96
C ALA A 196 2.92 13.42 -5.85
N ASP A 197 2.08 13.51 -4.82
CA ASP A 197 2.25 14.41 -3.69
C ASP A 197 2.88 13.73 -2.46
N ARG A 198 2.64 12.41 -2.33
CA ARG A 198 3.04 11.62 -1.17
C ARG A 198 3.50 10.23 -1.54
N PHE A 199 4.44 9.71 -0.77
CA PHE A 199 5.01 8.38 -0.91
C PHE A 199 4.89 7.60 0.40
N TYR A 200 4.57 6.33 0.27
CA TYR A 200 4.60 5.35 1.36
C TYR A 200 5.55 4.24 0.97
N VAL A 201 6.64 4.09 1.69
CA VAL A 201 7.63 3.04 1.46
C VAL A 201 7.59 2.07 2.62
N TYR A 202 7.24 0.83 2.32
CA TYR A 202 7.27 -0.24 3.29
C TYR A 202 8.68 -0.81 3.33
N LYS A 203 9.25 -1.00 4.51
CA LYS A 203 10.66 -1.38 4.63
C LYS A 203 10.84 -2.44 5.71
N GLN A 204 11.39 -3.58 5.34
CA GLN A 204 11.88 -4.58 6.29
C GLN A 204 13.37 -4.37 6.59
N ALA A 205 14.17 -4.13 5.56
CA ALA A 205 15.59 -3.79 5.69
C ALA A 205 16.04 -2.98 4.48
N ALA A 206 17.08 -2.17 4.68
CA ALA A 206 17.77 -1.40 3.65
C ALA A 206 19.24 -1.19 4.07
N ASP A 207 20.13 -0.97 3.10
CA ASP A 207 21.51 -0.57 3.35
C ASP A 207 21.60 0.91 3.77
N ASN A 208 22.73 1.29 4.38
CA ASN A 208 22.97 2.63 4.90
C ASN A 208 22.73 3.74 3.86
N LEU A 209 23.11 3.51 2.61
CA LEU A 209 22.95 4.52 1.56
C LEU A 209 21.48 4.66 1.14
N THR A 210 20.73 3.55 1.07
CA THR A 210 19.28 3.60 0.85
C THR A 210 18.55 4.26 2.04
N GLU A 211 18.97 4.02 3.28
CA GLU A 211 18.41 4.70 4.46
C GLU A 211 18.61 6.21 4.38
N ALA A 212 19.80 6.68 4.00
CA ALA A 212 20.07 8.10 3.83
C ALA A 212 19.19 8.77 2.76
N VAL A 213 18.88 8.05 1.67
CA VAL A 213 17.90 8.49 0.66
C VAL A 213 16.51 8.63 1.28
N LEU A 214 16.04 7.60 2.00
CA LEU A 214 14.74 7.62 2.66
C LEU A 214 14.64 8.81 3.64
N GLU A 215 15.65 9.00 4.49
CA GLU A 215 15.72 10.10 5.45
C GLU A 215 15.65 11.48 4.78
N ASN A 216 16.33 11.64 3.63
CA ASN A 216 16.25 12.89 2.89
C ASN A 216 14.79 13.21 2.47
N TYR A 217 14.08 12.23 1.92
CA TYR A 217 12.69 12.44 1.48
C TYR A 217 11.68 12.53 2.64
N ILE A 218 11.96 11.88 3.76
CA ILE A 218 11.20 12.05 5.01
C ILE A 218 11.33 13.50 5.49
N ARG A 219 12.55 14.05 5.53
CA ARG A 219 12.81 15.44 5.93
C ARG A 219 12.15 16.44 4.99
N ASP A 220 12.11 16.15 3.69
CA ASP A 220 11.40 16.97 2.70
C ASP A 220 9.86 16.88 2.85
N GLY A 221 9.36 15.98 3.70
CA GLY A 221 7.93 15.86 4.05
C GLY A 221 7.08 15.19 2.97
N VAL A 222 7.70 14.53 2.00
CA VAL A 222 7.01 13.84 0.88
C VAL A 222 6.91 12.33 1.08
N LEU A 223 7.76 11.75 1.94
CA LEU A 223 7.85 10.31 2.16
C LEU A 223 7.51 9.93 3.60
N GLU A 224 6.73 8.86 3.74
CA GLU A 224 6.52 8.13 4.97
C GLU A 224 7.07 6.71 4.83
N VAL A 225 7.88 6.27 5.80
CA VAL A 225 8.40 4.89 5.85
C VAL A 225 7.61 4.08 6.86
N VAL A 226 7.07 2.95 6.42
CA VAL A 226 6.37 1.97 7.26
C VAL A 226 7.29 0.78 7.48
N ASN A 227 7.83 0.65 8.70
CA ASN A 227 8.71 -0.46 9.02
C ASN A 227 7.90 -1.76 9.18
N ILE A 228 8.34 -2.82 8.50
CA ILE A 228 7.78 -4.17 8.58
C ILE A 228 8.77 -5.05 9.34
N GLY A 229 8.40 -5.54 10.52
CA GLY A 229 9.21 -6.49 11.27
C GLY A 229 9.07 -7.94 10.79
N ASP A 230 9.91 -8.82 11.32
CA ASP A 230 9.87 -10.27 11.07
C ASP A 230 9.15 -11.04 12.20
N THR A 231 8.05 -10.45 12.69
CA THR A 231 7.35 -10.92 13.89
C THR A 231 6.57 -12.22 13.69
N THR A 232 6.32 -12.64 12.43
CA THR A 232 5.62 -13.88 12.11
C THR A 232 6.29 -14.66 11.00
N ASN A 233 6.02 -15.97 10.93
CA ASN A 233 6.49 -16.82 9.82
C ASN A 233 5.97 -16.35 8.45
N CYS A 234 4.81 -15.69 8.41
CA CYS A 234 4.30 -15.09 7.19
C CYS A 234 5.16 -13.88 6.83
N LEU A 235 5.39 -12.94 7.75
CA LEU A 235 6.17 -11.71 7.49
C LEU A 235 7.63 -11.96 7.11
N LYS A 236 8.19 -13.14 7.41
CA LYS A 236 9.48 -13.59 6.86
C LYS A 236 9.45 -13.86 5.35
N ARG A 237 8.27 -14.08 4.75
CA ARG A 237 8.07 -14.38 3.32
C ARG A 237 7.72 -13.11 2.55
N HIS A 238 8.35 -12.94 1.39
CA HIS A 238 8.12 -11.80 0.49
C HIS A 238 6.63 -11.63 0.12
N ARG A 239 5.94 -12.73 -0.21
CA ARG A 239 4.52 -12.70 -0.60
C ARG A 239 3.64 -12.07 0.49
N CYS A 240 3.79 -12.51 1.74
CA CYS A 240 2.99 -11.99 2.85
C CYS A 240 3.23 -10.51 3.10
N ARG A 241 4.49 -10.06 3.07
CA ARG A 241 4.82 -8.64 3.25
C ARG A 241 4.15 -7.80 2.17
N HIS A 242 4.18 -8.26 0.92
CA HIS A 242 3.58 -7.56 -0.21
C HIS A 242 2.04 -7.52 -0.07
N GLU A 243 1.38 -8.64 0.21
CA GLU A 243 -0.08 -8.69 0.41
C GLU A 243 -0.54 -7.81 1.58
N MET A 244 0.17 -7.86 2.72
CA MET A 244 -0.09 -7.00 3.87
C MET A 244 0.07 -5.51 3.51
N GLN A 245 1.14 -5.18 2.81
CA GLN A 245 1.43 -3.81 2.38
C GLN A 245 0.31 -3.22 1.53
N LEU A 246 -0.27 -4.02 0.64
CA LEU A 246 -1.34 -3.59 -0.24
C LEU A 246 -2.64 -3.30 0.53
N GLN A 247 -2.99 -4.15 1.52
CA GLN A 247 -4.16 -3.89 2.37
C GLN A 247 -3.93 -2.62 3.21
N ASP A 248 -2.77 -2.50 3.86
CA ASP A 248 -2.44 -1.34 4.68
C ASP A 248 -2.45 -0.07 3.85
N CYS A 249 -1.82 -0.06 2.68
CA CYS A 249 -1.73 1.13 1.82
C CYS A 249 -3.11 1.67 1.43
N VAL A 250 -4.04 0.82 0.98
CA VAL A 250 -5.37 1.26 0.55
C VAL A 250 -6.15 1.86 1.72
N VAL A 251 -6.07 1.23 2.89
CA VAL A 251 -6.75 1.72 4.09
C VAL A 251 -6.09 3.00 4.61
N ARG A 252 -4.75 3.03 4.68
CA ARG A 252 -3.93 4.17 5.11
C ARG A 252 -4.21 5.41 4.29
N THR A 253 -4.38 5.25 2.99
CA THR A 253 -4.58 6.37 2.06
C THR A 253 -6.05 6.80 1.93
N ARG A 254 -6.98 6.00 2.45
CA ARG A 254 -8.43 6.28 2.40
C ARG A 254 -8.76 7.59 3.13
N GLY A 255 -9.39 8.52 2.42
CA GLY A 255 -9.76 9.83 2.98
C GLY A 255 -8.61 10.84 3.08
N LEU A 256 -7.36 10.41 2.81
CA LEU A 256 -6.18 11.27 2.76
C LEU A 256 -5.77 11.64 1.33
N THR A 257 -6.02 10.73 0.37
CA THR A 257 -5.73 10.94 -1.04
C THR A 257 -6.95 10.67 -1.91
N ALA A 258 -7.03 11.34 -3.06
CA ALA A 258 -8.01 11.03 -4.08
C ALA A 258 -7.67 9.73 -4.82
N TRP A 259 -6.38 9.52 -5.09
CA TRP A 259 -5.85 8.37 -5.80
C TRP A 259 -4.61 7.79 -5.15
N THR A 260 -4.46 6.47 -5.24
CA THR A 260 -3.33 5.70 -4.70
C THR A 260 -2.79 4.76 -5.77
N ALA A 261 -1.53 4.93 -6.16
CA ALA A 261 -0.82 3.97 -7.01
C ALA A 261 -0.15 2.89 -6.14
N THR A 262 -0.30 1.62 -6.53
CA THR A 262 0.42 0.49 -5.91
C THR A 262 1.40 -0.08 -6.93
N VAL A 263 2.71 0.09 -6.69
CA VAL A 263 3.76 -0.19 -7.68
C VAL A 263 5.02 -0.77 -7.01
N ASP A 264 5.79 -1.56 -7.76
CA ASP A 264 7.09 -2.08 -7.34
C ASP A 264 8.22 -1.08 -7.67
N LEU A 265 9.39 -1.27 -7.05
CA LEU A 265 10.53 -0.35 -7.21
C LEU A 265 11.01 -0.24 -8.66
N ASP A 266 10.86 -1.33 -9.42
CA ASP A 266 11.26 -1.47 -10.82
C ASP A 266 10.11 -1.28 -11.80
N GLU A 267 9.02 -0.62 -11.39
CA GLU A 267 7.85 -0.36 -12.22
C GLU A 267 7.58 1.13 -12.40
N ARG A 268 7.21 1.50 -13.63
CA ARG A 268 6.89 2.88 -14.01
C ARG A 268 5.62 2.89 -14.84
N ILE A 269 4.55 3.50 -14.33
CA ILE A 269 3.34 3.74 -15.13
C ILE A 269 3.62 4.90 -16.07
N VAL A 270 3.57 4.68 -17.37
CA VAL A 270 3.83 5.69 -18.41
C VAL A 270 2.54 5.98 -19.15
N ILE A 271 2.23 7.27 -19.31
CA ILE A 271 1.11 7.75 -20.13
C ILE A 271 1.67 8.14 -21.51
N ASN A 272 1.18 7.49 -22.57
CA ASN A 272 1.77 7.63 -23.91
C ASN A 272 1.49 9.00 -24.56
N SER A 273 0.43 9.69 -24.11
CA SER A 273 0.08 11.05 -24.60
C SER A 273 1.02 12.17 -24.11
N GLY A 274 2.06 11.85 -23.32
CA GLY A 274 2.97 12.84 -22.72
C GLY A 274 2.38 13.60 -21.53
N ARG A 275 1.11 13.35 -21.17
CA ARG A 275 0.48 13.91 -19.97
C ARG A 275 1.03 13.24 -18.72
N THR A 276 1.01 13.95 -17.60
CA THR A 276 1.33 13.35 -16.29
C THR A 276 0.25 12.34 -15.87
N ILE A 277 0.61 11.37 -15.03
CA ILE A 277 -0.34 10.45 -14.39
C ILE A 277 -1.47 11.24 -13.71
N ARG A 278 -1.14 12.26 -12.91
CA ARG A 278 -2.13 13.12 -12.25
C ARG A 278 -3.14 13.69 -13.25
N ASN A 279 -2.68 14.24 -14.37
CA ASN A 279 -3.56 14.80 -15.39
C ASN A 279 -4.43 13.73 -16.08
N TYR A 280 -3.90 12.53 -16.26
CA TYR A 280 -4.63 11.42 -16.87
C TYR A 280 -5.77 10.91 -15.98
N ILE A 281 -5.50 10.72 -14.68
CA ILE A 281 -6.46 10.11 -13.74
C ILE A 281 -7.53 11.08 -13.23
N ASP A 282 -7.32 12.39 -13.31
CA ASP A 282 -8.24 13.41 -12.78
C ASP A 282 -9.67 13.30 -13.30
N LYS A 283 -9.84 12.83 -14.55
CA LYS A 283 -11.16 12.67 -15.17
C LYS A 283 -11.75 11.27 -14.99
N ALA A 284 -11.03 10.34 -14.37
CA ALA A 284 -11.49 8.97 -14.21
C ALA A 284 -12.56 8.84 -13.12
N LYS A 285 -13.61 8.06 -13.41
CA LYS A 285 -14.75 7.84 -12.49
C LYS A 285 -14.71 6.48 -11.78
N HIS A 286 -13.83 5.59 -12.23
CA HIS A 286 -13.71 4.21 -11.77
C HIS A 286 -13.01 4.12 -10.41
N GLY A 287 -13.24 3.02 -9.70
CA GLY A 287 -12.53 2.73 -8.44
C GLY A 287 -11.10 2.25 -8.66
N GLU A 288 -10.83 1.65 -9.82
CA GLU A 288 -9.51 1.17 -10.25
C GLU A 288 -9.25 1.58 -11.70
N LEU A 289 -8.04 2.05 -11.96
CA LEU A 289 -7.42 2.08 -13.28
C LEU A 289 -6.35 0.99 -13.30
N ARG A 290 -6.54 -0.01 -14.16
CA ARG A 290 -5.64 -1.16 -14.26
C ARG A 290 -4.79 -1.08 -15.51
N PHE A 291 -3.49 -1.08 -15.34
CA PHE A 291 -2.50 -0.89 -16.39
C PHE A 291 -1.81 -2.21 -16.71
N ARG A 292 -1.72 -2.54 -18.01
CA ARG A 292 -0.97 -3.70 -18.50
C ARG A 292 0.52 -3.41 -18.50
N CYS A 293 1.31 -4.46 -18.32
CA CYS A 293 2.76 -4.35 -18.21
C CYS A 293 3.44 -4.69 -19.53
N ARG A 294 4.59 -4.06 -19.76
CA ARG A 294 5.59 -4.45 -20.76
C ARG A 294 6.93 -4.63 -20.04
N TRP A 295 7.68 -5.65 -20.40
CA TRP A 295 8.94 -5.99 -19.73
C TRP A 295 10.09 -5.24 -20.37
N VAL A 296 10.83 -4.44 -19.60
CA VAL A 296 12.06 -3.80 -20.06
C VAL A 296 13.24 -4.66 -19.64
N LEU A 297 13.99 -5.18 -20.61
CA LEU A 297 15.05 -6.13 -20.36
C LEU A 297 16.32 -5.41 -19.89
N ARG A 298 16.77 -5.77 -18.70
CA ARG A 298 18.03 -5.34 -18.14
C ARG A 298 19.06 -6.45 -18.31
N SER A 299 20.18 -6.13 -18.95
CA SER A 299 21.28 -7.07 -19.23
C SER A 299 22.30 -7.19 -18.09
N ASN A 300 22.41 -6.18 -17.23
CA ASN A 300 23.41 -6.08 -16.16
C ASN A 300 22.79 -5.72 -14.81
N GLU A 301 23.52 -5.83 -13.72
CA GLU A 301 23.06 -5.22 -12.46
C GLU A 301 23.03 -3.69 -12.57
N ILE A 302 22.28 -3.04 -11.68
CA ILE A 302 22.23 -1.57 -11.68
C ILE A 302 23.62 -1.05 -11.32
N PRO A 303 24.28 -0.32 -12.22
CA PRO A 303 25.62 0.14 -11.95
C PRO A 303 25.62 1.18 -10.83
N ASP A 304 26.73 1.28 -10.09
CA ASP A 304 26.99 2.37 -9.12
C ASP A 304 27.20 3.76 -9.78
N SER A 305 26.84 3.86 -11.07
CA SER A 305 27.01 5.02 -11.92
C SER A 305 25.86 6.02 -11.77
N SER A 306 26.04 7.23 -12.32
CA SER A 306 24.99 8.24 -12.40
C SER A 306 23.94 7.96 -13.48
N ARG A 307 24.13 6.94 -14.33
CA ARG A 307 23.16 6.60 -15.39
C ARG A 307 21.96 5.90 -14.78
N LEU A 308 20.79 6.42 -15.12
CA LEU A 308 19.51 5.96 -14.60
C LEU A 308 19.03 4.72 -15.37
N PRO A 309 18.45 3.71 -14.71
CA PRO A 309 17.82 2.58 -15.38
C PRO A 309 16.95 2.93 -16.59
N MET A 310 16.17 4.01 -16.50
CA MET A 310 15.30 4.43 -17.59
C MET A 310 16.02 5.09 -18.77
N ASP A 311 17.28 5.51 -18.59
CA ASP A 311 18.18 6.05 -19.62
C ASP A 311 19.00 4.93 -20.31
N GLU A 312 19.14 3.77 -19.66
CA GLU A 312 20.02 2.70 -20.15
C GLU A 312 19.25 1.59 -20.90
N TRP A 313 18.10 1.16 -20.38
CA TRP A 313 17.40 -0.01 -20.90
C TRP A 313 16.11 0.36 -21.65
N HIS A 314 16.10 0.04 -22.94
CA HIS A 314 15.02 0.37 -23.87
C HIS A 314 14.37 -0.84 -24.54
N ASN A 315 15.09 -1.95 -24.67
CA ASN A 315 14.58 -3.18 -25.27
C ASN A 315 13.43 -3.72 -24.43
N THR A 316 12.23 -3.67 -24.99
CA THR A 316 10.98 -3.87 -24.26
C THR A 316 10.09 -4.87 -24.99
N SER A 317 9.47 -5.78 -24.23
CA SER A 317 8.51 -6.74 -24.79
C SER A 317 7.27 -6.02 -25.33
N HIS A 318 6.54 -6.69 -26.23
CA HIS A 318 5.16 -6.30 -26.48
C HIS A 318 4.34 -6.35 -25.17
N VAL A 319 3.22 -5.63 -25.13
CA VAL A 319 2.42 -5.50 -23.91
C VAL A 319 1.79 -6.85 -23.53
N ALA A 320 2.00 -7.27 -22.28
CA ALA A 320 1.54 -8.53 -21.72
C ALA A 320 0.02 -8.67 -21.77
N PRO A 321 -0.56 -9.88 -21.92
CA PRO A 321 -2.02 -10.10 -22.00
C PRO A 321 -2.83 -9.49 -20.85
N LEU A 322 -4.16 -9.45 -21.01
CA LEU A 322 -5.07 -8.94 -19.98
C LEU A 322 -4.84 -9.64 -18.63
N ASN A 323 -4.80 -8.85 -17.55
CA ASN A 323 -4.55 -9.28 -16.17
C ASN A 323 -3.18 -9.93 -15.92
N HIS A 324 -2.29 -9.97 -16.91
CA HIS A 324 -0.92 -10.43 -16.70
C HIS A 324 -0.10 -9.35 -15.99
N THR A 325 0.32 -9.67 -14.76
CA THR A 325 1.20 -8.85 -13.92
C THR A 325 0.83 -7.36 -13.81
N THR A 326 -0.46 -7.02 -13.94
CA THR A 326 -0.95 -5.63 -14.01
C THR A 326 -0.62 -4.82 -12.76
N LYS A 327 -0.70 -3.49 -12.88
CA LYS A 327 -0.63 -2.57 -11.73
C LYS A 327 -1.78 -1.59 -11.73
N SER A 328 -2.06 -1.04 -10.56
CA SER A 328 -3.29 -0.32 -10.31
C SER A 328 -3.07 1.06 -9.72
N ILE A 329 -3.87 2.02 -10.18
CA ILE A 329 -4.12 3.27 -9.48
C ILE A 329 -5.57 3.26 -9.06
N VAL A 330 -5.84 3.39 -7.76
CA VAL A 330 -7.16 3.20 -7.18
C VAL A 330 -7.66 4.43 -6.45
N GLN A 331 -8.99 4.60 -6.40
CA GLN A 331 -9.63 5.49 -5.44
C GLN A 331 -9.79 4.71 -4.13
N PRO A 332 -9.04 5.02 -3.06
CA PRO A 332 -9.02 4.18 -1.86
C PRO A 332 -10.37 4.13 -1.11
N THR A 333 -11.25 5.10 -1.33
CA THR A 333 -12.64 5.11 -0.81
C THR A 333 -13.56 4.11 -1.51
N LYS A 334 -13.16 3.59 -2.68
CA LYS A 334 -13.93 2.67 -3.51
C LYS A 334 -13.39 1.23 -3.50
N VAL A 335 -12.33 0.97 -2.75
CA VAL A 335 -11.66 -0.33 -2.69
C VAL A 335 -11.72 -0.88 -1.28
N GLU A 336 -12.22 -2.10 -1.13
CA GLU A 336 -12.30 -2.81 0.15
C GLU A 336 -11.08 -3.72 0.37
N SER A 337 -10.56 -4.33 -0.70
CA SER A 337 -9.35 -5.17 -0.65
C SER A 337 -8.58 -5.19 -1.97
N MET A 338 -7.26 -5.24 -1.88
CA MET A 338 -6.34 -5.30 -3.03
C MET A 338 -5.61 -6.65 -3.13
N SER A 339 -5.16 -6.98 -4.33
CA SER A 339 -4.10 -7.97 -4.59
C SER A 339 -2.92 -7.28 -5.24
N VAL A 340 -1.83 -8.02 -5.46
CA VAL A 340 -0.61 -7.51 -6.11
C VAL A 340 -0.88 -6.89 -7.47
N HIS A 341 -1.87 -7.42 -8.21
CA HIS A 341 -2.11 -7.00 -9.59
C HIS A 341 -3.42 -6.24 -9.82
N GLN A 342 -4.37 -6.34 -8.89
CA GLN A 342 -5.72 -5.83 -9.09
C GLN A 342 -6.50 -5.62 -7.78
N VAL A 343 -7.59 -4.85 -7.84
CA VAL A 343 -8.61 -4.86 -6.78
C VAL A 343 -9.26 -6.24 -6.69
N LEU A 344 -9.33 -6.80 -5.48
CA LEU A 344 -10.06 -8.05 -5.20
C LEU A 344 -11.53 -7.77 -4.92
N ARG A 345 -11.81 -6.68 -4.22
CA ARG A 345 -13.17 -6.31 -3.82
C ARG A 345 -13.36 -4.80 -3.84
N PHE A 346 -14.37 -4.36 -4.57
CA PHE A 346 -14.81 -2.98 -4.63
C PHE A 346 -15.87 -2.68 -3.58
N ALA A 347 -15.95 -1.41 -3.18
CA ALA A 347 -17.13 -0.87 -2.52
C ALA A 347 -18.34 -0.88 -3.49
N PRO A 348 -19.59 -0.90 -3.00
CA PRO A 348 -20.77 -0.90 -3.86
C PRO A 348 -20.77 0.24 -4.88
N GLY A 349 -21.08 -0.09 -6.14
CA GLY A 349 -21.15 0.87 -7.25
C GLY A 349 -19.81 1.29 -7.85
N ALA A 350 -18.68 0.78 -7.34
CA ALA A 350 -17.37 0.97 -7.95
C ALA A 350 -17.00 -0.20 -8.88
N GLY A 351 -16.06 0.07 -9.80
CA GLY A 351 -15.55 -0.93 -10.74
C GLY A 351 -14.19 -0.52 -11.31
N VAL A 352 -13.72 -1.34 -12.25
CA VAL A 352 -12.42 -1.20 -12.91
C VAL A 352 -12.55 -0.58 -14.30
N LEU A 353 -11.61 0.28 -14.66
CA LEU A 353 -11.28 0.58 -16.05
C LEU A 353 -9.99 -0.16 -16.41
N LEU A 354 -10.09 -1.08 -17.37
CA LEU A 354 -8.94 -1.68 -18.01
C LEU A 354 -8.35 -0.62 -18.95
N VAL A 355 -7.21 -0.05 -18.60
CA VAL A 355 -6.62 1.04 -19.37
C VAL A 355 -6.08 0.47 -20.68
N PRO A 356 -6.46 1.04 -21.84
CA PRO A 356 -5.92 0.62 -23.11
C PRO A 356 -4.40 0.85 -23.16
N PRO A 357 -3.60 -0.12 -23.64
CA PRO A 357 -2.14 0.00 -23.66
C PRO A 357 -1.61 1.11 -24.58
N GLU A 358 -2.42 1.56 -25.54
CA GLU A 358 -2.18 2.74 -26.37
C GLU A 358 -2.26 4.05 -25.58
N ASP A 359 -3.02 4.09 -24.47
CA ASP A 359 -3.12 5.26 -23.60
C ASP A 359 -2.02 5.25 -22.53
N ALA A 360 -1.83 4.10 -21.88
CA ALA A 360 -0.84 3.94 -20.83
C ALA A 360 -0.48 2.48 -20.56
N ALA A 361 0.78 2.24 -20.19
CA ALA A 361 1.27 0.93 -19.80
C ALA A 361 2.32 1.05 -18.68
N VAL A 362 2.51 -0.03 -17.93
CA VAL A 362 3.59 -0.14 -16.95
C VAL A 362 4.85 -0.64 -17.67
N ARG A 363 5.95 0.09 -17.54
CA ARG A 363 7.28 -0.42 -17.86
C ARG A 363 7.81 -1.16 -16.64
N HIS A 364 8.07 -2.46 -16.79
CA HIS A 364 8.56 -3.32 -15.72
C HIS A 364 9.99 -3.78 -16.02
N TYR A 365 10.97 -3.19 -15.32
CA TYR A 365 12.39 -3.46 -15.55
C TYR A 365 12.80 -4.77 -14.88
N ARG A 366 13.30 -5.74 -15.65
CA ARG A 366 13.71 -7.05 -15.13
C ARG A 366 15.11 -7.43 -15.57
N PHE A 367 15.91 -7.85 -14.59
CA PHE A 367 17.23 -8.42 -14.84
C PHE A 367 17.10 -9.81 -15.45
N THR A 368 17.67 -10.03 -16.63
CA THR A 368 17.47 -11.26 -17.40
C THR A 368 18.24 -12.46 -16.85
N LYS A 369 19.30 -12.23 -16.06
CA LYS A 369 20.09 -13.31 -15.45
C LYS A 369 19.21 -14.11 -14.47
N GLY A 370 18.99 -15.39 -14.79
CA GLY A 370 18.11 -16.28 -14.00
C GLY A 370 16.62 -16.13 -14.29
N TRP A 371 16.23 -15.37 -15.31
CA TRP A 371 14.83 -15.05 -15.64
C TRP A 371 14.32 -15.78 -16.89
N SER A 372 14.90 -16.94 -17.24
CA SER A 372 14.68 -17.63 -18.52
C SER A 372 13.23 -18.09 -18.76
N PHE A 373 12.53 -18.53 -17.72
CA PHE A 373 11.12 -18.92 -17.82
C PHE A 373 10.23 -17.75 -18.23
N PHE A 374 10.35 -16.63 -17.52
CA PHE A 374 9.54 -15.44 -17.76
C PHE A 374 9.98 -14.69 -19.03
N LEU A 375 11.24 -14.81 -19.44
CA LEU A 375 11.70 -14.27 -20.72
C LEU A 375 10.99 -14.98 -21.89
N LYS A 376 10.88 -16.32 -21.86
CA LYS A 376 10.12 -17.09 -22.85
C LYS A 376 8.64 -16.70 -22.88
N GLU A 377 8.07 -16.44 -21.70
CA GLU A 377 6.71 -15.94 -21.61
C GLU A 377 6.59 -14.54 -22.25
N ALA A 378 7.52 -13.62 -21.97
CA ALA A 378 7.55 -12.30 -22.58
C ALA A 378 7.70 -12.33 -24.12
N GLU A 379 8.49 -13.27 -24.66
CA GLU A 379 8.64 -13.53 -26.09
C GLU A 379 7.32 -13.95 -26.76
N SER A 380 6.40 -14.58 -26.01
CA SER A 380 5.09 -14.98 -26.52
C SER A 380 4.11 -13.81 -26.68
N PHE A 381 4.41 -12.64 -26.11
CA PHE A 381 3.50 -11.49 -26.13
C PHE A 381 3.51 -10.75 -27.48
N GLY A 382 4.56 -10.95 -28.27
CA GLY A 382 4.82 -10.25 -29.52
C GLY A 382 6.30 -9.86 -29.64
N SER A 383 6.64 -9.20 -30.75
CA SER A 383 8.01 -8.73 -31.00
C SER A 383 8.46 -7.71 -29.95
N PHE A 384 9.74 -7.77 -29.61
CA PHE A 384 10.38 -6.73 -28.81
C PHE A 384 10.62 -5.47 -29.65
N GLU A 385 10.57 -4.32 -28.99
CA GLU A 385 10.83 -3.01 -29.57
C GLU A 385 11.60 -2.13 -28.59
N ASP A 386 12.40 -1.21 -29.11
CA ASP A 386 13.01 -0.17 -28.28
C ASP A 386 11.96 0.90 -27.95
N THR A 387 11.81 1.15 -26.66
CA THR A 387 10.87 2.17 -26.18
C THR A 387 11.56 3.11 -25.20
N TYR A 388 11.28 4.40 -25.37
CA TYR A 388 11.96 5.48 -24.67
C TYR A 388 10.96 6.30 -23.84
N LEU A 389 11.48 6.95 -22.80
CA LEU A 389 10.74 8.03 -22.15
C LEU A 389 10.75 9.27 -23.04
N ALA A 390 9.77 10.15 -22.85
CA ALA A 390 9.81 11.49 -23.42
C ALA A 390 11.10 12.20 -22.99
N THR A 391 11.78 12.84 -23.95
CA THR A 391 13.14 13.38 -23.76
C THR A 391 13.21 14.44 -22.66
N ASP A 392 12.19 15.28 -22.56
CA ASP A 392 12.03 16.32 -21.54
C ASP A 392 11.86 15.72 -20.13
N LEU A 393 11.08 14.64 -20.01
CA LEU A 393 10.88 13.90 -18.78
C LEU A 393 12.19 13.23 -18.32
N LEU A 394 12.91 12.60 -19.27
CA LEU A 394 14.19 11.96 -19.00
C LEU A 394 15.24 12.98 -18.55
N TYR A 395 15.36 14.11 -19.24
CA TYR A 395 16.28 15.18 -18.87
C TYR A 395 16.00 15.71 -17.46
N SER A 396 14.73 16.02 -17.16
CA SER A 396 14.30 16.50 -15.84
C SER A 396 14.62 15.49 -14.74
N LEU A 397 14.48 14.20 -15.04
CA LEU A 397 14.76 13.14 -14.10
C LEU A 397 16.26 12.99 -13.82
N VAL A 398 17.10 13.01 -14.85
CA VAL A 398 18.57 12.96 -14.73
C VAL A 398 19.06 14.13 -13.87
N GLU A 399 18.56 15.34 -14.12
CA GLU A 399 18.93 16.53 -13.35
C GLU A 399 18.56 16.39 -11.87
N LYS A 400 17.32 15.98 -11.58
CA LYS A 400 16.83 15.78 -10.20
C LYS A 400 17.61 14.70 -9.46
N ASN A 401 17.89 13.57 -10.12
CA ASN A 401 18.71 12.50 -9.54
C ASN A 401 20.13 13.00 -9.22
N ALA A 402 20.75 13.77 -10.11
CA ALA A 402 22.07 14.35 -9.86
C ALA A 402 22.08 15.32 -8.67
N VAL A 403 20.99 16.06 -8.43
CA VAL A 403 20.86 16.94 -7.24
C VAL A 403 20.77 16.10 -5.96
N ILE A 404 19.93 15.07 -5.93
CA ILE A 404 19.78 14.22 -4.74
C ILE A 404 21.06 13.44 -4.45
N ASN A 405 21.71 12.90 -5.49
CA ASN A 405 23.00 12.21 -5.35
C ASN A 405 24.09 13.11 -4.76
N ARG A 406 24.11 14.40 -5.13
CA ARG A 406 25.04 15.38 -4.53
C ARG A 406 24.71 15.68 -3.08
N LYS A 407 23.42 15.78 -2.71
CA LYS A 407 22.99 16.00 -1.32
C LYS A 407 23.35 14.83 -0.39
N ILE A 408 23.31 13.61 -0.90
CA ILE A 408 23.59 12.38 -0.16
C ILE A 408 25.09 12.01 -0.23
N GLY A 409 25.88 12.69 -1.07
CA GLY A 409 27.24 12.31 -1.45
C GLY A 409 28.27 12.18 -0.31
N PRO A 410 29.54 11.94 -0.69
CA PRO A 410 30.31 10.69 -0.55
C PRO A 410 30.58 10.19 0.88
N LYS A 411 30.16 10.92 1.93
CA LYS A 411 30.52 10.61 3.34
C LYS A 411 30.04 9.25 3.85
N GLN A 412 29.09 8.60 3.16
CA GLN A 412 28.56 7.27 3.51
C GLN A 412 28.97 6.15 2.54
N ARG A 413 29.76 6.44 1.49
CA ARG A 413 30.29 5.39 0.56
C ARG A 413 31.62 4.80 1.03
N CYS A 414 32.16 5.27 2.16
CA CYS A 414 33.46 4.87 2.72
C CYS A 414 33.36 4.24 4.12
N LEU A 415 32.19 3.70 4.51
CA LEU A 415 32.03 2.92 5.74
C LEU A 415 31.59 1.50 5.43
#